data_AF-A0A8K9V9U8-F1
#
_entry.id   AF-A0A8K9V9U8-F1
#
_cell.length_a   1.000
_cell.length_b   1.000
_cell.length_c   1.000
_cell.angle_alpha   90.00
_cell.angle_beta   90.00
_cell.angle_gamma   90.00
#
_symmetry.space_group_name_H-M   'P 1'
#
loop_
_entity.id
_entity.type
_entity.pdbx_description
1 polymer ?
#
loop_
_entity_poly.entity_id
_entity_poly.type
_entity_poly.pdbx_seq_one_letter_code
_entity_poly.pdbx_strand_id
1 'polypeptide(L)'
;MPEPAKSAPKKGSKKAKRRKSRKESYAIYVYKVLKQVHPDTGISSKAMGIMNSFVNDIFERIAGESSRLAHYNKQTHRQRERLPSTRKHTGSKSN
;
A
#
# COMPACT_ATOMS: atom_id res chain seq x y z
N MET A 1 15.86 -69.66 -15.42
CA MET A 1 15.57 -68.21 -15.36
C MET A 1 14.91 -67.90 -14.03
N PRO A 2 15.48 -67.04 -13.18
CA PRO A 2 14.77 -66.47 -12.04
C PRO A 2 14.35 -65.01 -12.32
N GLU A 3 13.07 -64.69 -12.08
CA GLU A 3 12.55 -63.31 -12.05
C GLU A 3 13.07 -62.56 -10.80
N PRO A 4 13.38 -61.26 -10.86
CA PRO A 4 13.63 -60.45 -9.68
C PRO A 4 12.36 -59.76 -9.15
N ALA A 5 12.27 -59.76 -7.83
CA ALA A 5 11.14 -59.38 -6.99
C ALA A 5 10.65 -57.92 -7.14
N LYS A 6 9.33 -57.76 -7.01
CA LYS A 6 8.63 -56.49 -6.77
C LYS A 6 9.15 -55.84 -5.48
N SER A 7 9.69 -54.63 -5.59
CA SER A 7 9.95 -53.75 -4.44
C SER A 7 8.84 -52.70 -4.32
N ALA A 8 8.13 -52.73 -3.18
CA ALA A 8 7.10 -51.77 -2.80
C ALA A 8 7.66 -50.76 -1.77
N PRO A 9 6.92 -49.70 -1.40
CA PRO A 9 7.18 -48.31 -1.77
C PRO A 9 8.02 -47.53 -0.74
N LYS A 10 8.83 -46.58 -1.23
CA LYS A 10 9.59 -45.65 -0.39
C LYS A 10 8.66 -44.77 0.47
N LYS A 11 8.83 -44.91 1.78
CA LYS A 11 8.31 -44.13 2.90
C LYS A 11 8.24 -42.64 2.57
N GLY A 12 7.02 -42.10 2.56
CA GLY A 12 6.71 -40.72 2.23
C GLY A 12 7.42 -39.72 3.14
N SER A 13 8.31 -38.93 2.55
CA SER A 13 8.83 -37.71 3.14
C SER A 13 7.72 -36.65 3.09
N LYS A 14 6.91 -36.58 4.15
CA LYS A 14 6.04 -35.43 4.41
C LYS A 14 6.93 -34.21 4.65
N LYS A 15 7.36 -33.56 3.56
CA LYS A 15 7.93 -32.21 3.56
C LYS A 15 6.87 -31.32 4.22
N ALA A 16 7.11 -30.94 5.47
CA ALA A 16 6.30 -29.95 6.16
C ALA A 16 6.18 -28.74 5.23
N LYS A 17 4.95 -28.47 4.78
CA LYS A 17 4.63 -27.43 3.82
C LYS A 17 4.90 -26.10 4.52
N ARG A 18 6.13 -25.58 4.37
CA ARG A 18 6.59 -24.30 4.93
C ARG A 18 5.51 -23.26 4.64
N ARG A 19 4.81 -22.83 5.68
CA ARG A 19 3.76 -21.79 5.58
C ARG A 19 4.43 -20.56 4.98
N LYS A 20 4.19 -20.30 3.70
CA LYS A 20 4.70 -19.11 3.04
C LYS A 20 3.97 -17.94 3.69
N SER A 21 4.73 -17.05 4.34
CA SER A 21 4.19 -15.81 4.87
C SER A 21 3.39 -15.13 3.76
N ARG A 22 2.15 -14.74 4.07
CA ARG A 22 1.24 -14.13 3.11
C ARG A 22 1.82 -12.76 2.78
N LYS A 23 2.35 -12.61 1.57
CA LYS A 23 2.78 -11.31 1.07
C LYS A 23 1.53 -10.46 0.88
N GLU A 24 1.44 -9.36 1.61
CA GLU A 24 0.37 -8.38 1.40
C GLU A 24 0.48 -7.87 -0.05
N SER A 25 -0.63 -7.96 -0.78
CA SER A 25 -0.69 -7.58 -2.19
C SER A 25 -2.12 -7.22 -2.57
N TYR A 26 -2.27 -6.39 -3.60
CA TYR A 26 -3.58 -5.98 -4.12
C TYR A 26 -4.23 -7.03 -5.02
N ALA A 27 -3.65 -8.23 -5.11
CA ALA A 27 -4.05 -9.25 -6.08
C ALA A 27 -5.55 -9.62 -5.99
N ILE A 28 -6.11 -9.67 -4.78
CA ILE A 28 -7.54 -9.97 -4.58
C ILE A 28 -8.41 -8.91 -5.22
N TYR A 29 -8.07 -7.63 -5.04
CA TYR A 29 -8.84 -6.51 -5.58
C TYR A 29 -8.71 -6.42 -7.09
N VAL A 30 -7.49 -6.62 -7.62
CA VAL A 30 -7.26 -6.68 -9.06
C VAL A 30 -8.08 -7.81 -9.69
N TYR A 31 -8.13 -8.99 -9.07
CA TYR A 31 -8.98 -10.09 -9.55
C TYR A 31 -10.48 -9.76 -9.50
N LYS A 32 -10.95 -9.12 -8.42
CA LYS A 32 -12.36 -8.74 -8.29
C LYS A 32 -12.77 -7.78 -9.40
N VAL A 33 -11.99 -6.74 -9.66
CA VAL A 33 -12.28 -5.78 -10.73
C VAL A 33 -12.16 -6.45 -12.10
N LEU A 34 -11.12 -7.25 -12.33
CA LEU A 34 -10.92 -7.94 -13.60
C LEU A 34 -12.12 -8.84 -13.95
N LYS A 35 -12.67 -9.58 -12.98
CA LYS A 35 -13.84 -10.44 -13.22
C LYS A 35 -15.16 -9.67 -13.37
N GLN A 36 -15.23 -8.44 -12.85
CA GLN A 36 -16.37 -7.56 -13.12
C GLN A 36 -16.39 -7.07 -14.57
N VAL A 37 -15.22 -6.82 -15.17
CA VAL A 37 -15.11 -6.31 -16.56
C VAL A 37 -14.96 -7.42 -17.60
N HIS A 38 -14.27 -8.51 -17.27
CA HIS A 38 -13.98 -9.63 -18.15
C HIS A 38 -14.06 -10.97 -17.38
N PRO A 39 -15.26 -11.59 -17.33
CA PRO A 39 -15.49 -12.83 -16.60
C PRO A 39 -14.63 -14.01 -17.05
N ASP A 40 -14.32 -14.09 -18.35
CA ASP A 40 -13.61 -15.24 -18.95
C ASP A 40 -12.10 -15.01 -19.10
N THR A 41 -11.63 -13.78 -18.89
CA THR A 41 -10.21 -13.45 -19.02
C THR A 41 -9.45 -13.74 -17.71
N GLY A 42 -8.22 -14.24 -17.85
CA GLY A 42 -7.28 -14.43 -16.75
C GLY A 42 -6.11 -13.46 -16.85
N ILE A 43 -5.44 -13.22 -15.71
CA ILE A 43 -4.22 -12.40 -15.65
C ILE A 43 -3.02 -13.26 -15.28
N SER A 44 -1.91 -13.06 -15.98
CA SER A 44 -0.66 -13.77 -15.68
C SER A 44 -0.04 -13.30 -14.36
N SER A 45 0.80 -14.11 -13.74
CA SER A 45 1.51 -13.75 -12.51
C SER A 45 2.45 -12.55 -12.70
N LYS A 46 3.06 -12.42 -13.89
CA LYS A 46 3.90 -11.26 -14.27
C LYS A 46 3.06 -9.99 -14.35
N ALA A 47 1.91 -10.04 -15.04
CA ALA A 47 1.01 -8.90 -15.12
C ALA A 47 0.43 -8.52 -13.75
N MET A 48 0.12 -9.51 -12.90
CA MET A 48 -0.30 -9.24 -11.52
C MET A 48 0.78 -8.52 -10.70
N GLY A 49 2.06 -8.87 -10.90
CA GLY A 49 3.18 -8.17 -10.28
C GLY A 49 3.27 -6.70 -10.71
N ILE A 50 3.10 -6.42 -12.01
CA ILE A 50 3.08 -5.06 -12.55
C ILE A 50 1.90 -4.27 -11.95
N MET A 51 0.70 -4.85 -11.91
CA MET A 51 -0.47 -4.22 -11.32
C MET A 51 -0.27 -3.88 -9.84
N ASN A 52 0.39 -4.76 -9.08
CA ASN A 52 0.67 -4.50 -7.67
C ASN A 52 1.63 -3.31 -7.48
N SER A 53 2.67 -3.19 -8.31
CA SER A 53 3.57 -2.05 -8.26
C SER A 53 2.90 -0.75 -8.74
N PHE A 54 2.06 -0.83 -9.78
CA PHE A 54 1.32 0.32 -10.29
C PHE A 54 0.42 0.94 -9.22
N VAL A 55 -0.32 0.11 -8.47
CA VAL A 55 -1.18 0.62 -7.38
C VAL A 55 -0.35 1.29 -6.27
N ASN A 56 0.82 0.74 -5.92
CA ASN A 56 1.69 1.37 -4.93
C ASN A 56 2.24 2.72 -5.39
N ASP A 57 2.68 2.84 -6.65
CA ASP A 57 3.22 4.09 -7.20
C ASP A 57 2.17 5.22 -7.15
N ILE A 58 0.94 4.92 -7.56
CA ILE A 58 -0.17 5.87 -7.48
C ILE A 58 -0.50 6.24 -6.02
N PHE A 59 -0.52 5.25 -5.12
CA PHE A 59 -0.79 5.49 -3.70
C PHE A 59 0.29 6.40 -3.07
N GLU A 60 1.56 6.12 -3.33
CA GLU A 60 2.68 6.93 -2.83
C GLU A 60 2.64 8.35 -3.36
N ARG A 61 2.31 8.53 -4.64
CA ARG A 61 2.15 9.85 -5.25
C ARG A 61 1.04 10.65 -4.58
N ILE A 62 -0.14 10.06 -4.40
CA ILE A 62 -1.28 10.72 -3.74
C ILE A 62 -0.94 11.05 -2.27
N ALA A 63 -0.34 10.11 -1.53
CA ALA A 63 0.06 10.32 -0.15
C ALA A 63 1.10 11.44 -0.03
N GLY A 64 2.08 11.49 -0.94
CA GLY A 64 3.09 12.53 -1.00
C GLY A 64 2.52 13.92 -1.29
N GLU A 65 1.63 14.03 -2.27
CA GLU A 65 0.94 15.29 -2.58
C GLU A 65 0.04 15.75 -1.42
N SER A 66 -0.71 14.83 -0.82
CA SER A 66 -1.57 15.11 0.35
C SER A 66 -0.76 15.58 1.57
N SER A 67 0.39 14.93 1.82
CA SER A 67 1.32 15.33 2.89
C SER A 67 1.87 16.74 2.65
N ARG A 68 2.35 17.03 1.44
CA ARG A 68 2.83 18.37 1.06
C ARG A 68 1.75 19.42 1.28
N LEU A 69 0.51 19.17 0.85
CA LEU A 69 -0.61 20.09 1.01
C LEU A 69 -0.94 20.35 2.49
N ALA A 70 -0.94 19.29 3.32
CA ALA A 70 -1.16 19.42 4.76
C ALA A 70 -0.05 20.24 5.45
N HIS A 71 1.20 20.10 5.00
CA HIS A 71 2.33 20.88 5.51
C HIS A 71 2.28 22.35 5.07
N TYR A 72 1.87 22.63 3.82
CA TYR A 72 1.69 23.99 3.31
C TYR A 72 0.69 24.79 4.17
N ASN A 73 -0.43 24.17 4.57
CA ASN A 73 -1.45 24.82 5.42
C ASN A 73 -0.98 25.10 6.86
N LYS A 74 -0.10 24.27 7.43
CA LYS A 74 0.45 24.52 8.77
C LYS A 74 1.50 25.63 8.78
N GLN A 75 2.26 25.80 7.70
CA GLN A 75 3.24 26.88 7.58
C GLN A 75 2.58 28.24 7.29
N THR A 76 1.51 28.27 6.48
CA THR A 76 0.77 29.52 6.24
C THR A 76 0.02 30.02 7.48
N HIS A 77 -0.58 29.14 8.30
CA HIS A 77 -1.19 29.56 9.58
C HIS A 77 -0.16 30.13 10.57
N ARG A 78 1.00 29.46 10.70
CA ARG A 78 2.09 29.90 11.60
C ARG A 78 2.73 31.23 11.17
N GLN A 79 2.78 31.52 9.86
CA GLN A 79 3.25 32.82 9.36
C GLN A 79 2.19 33.92 9.52
N ARG A 80 0.89 33.59 9.39
CA ARG A 80 -0.22 34.55 9.56
C ARG A 80 -0.43 34.98 11.02
N GLU A 81 -0.15 34.12 11.99
CA GLU A 81 -0.20 34.45 13.42
C GLU A 81 1.02 35.24 13.92
N ARG A 82 2.02 35.47 13.06
CA ARG A 82 3.23 36.23 13.41
C ARG A 82 3.14 37.73 13.05
N LEU A 83 1.93 38.26 12.91
CA LEU A 83 1.73 39.71 12.92
C LEU A 83 1.65 40.16 14.39
N PRO A 84 2.60 40.97 14.90
CA PRO A 84 2.43 41.57 16.21
C PRO A 84 1.19 42.46 16.16
N SER A 85 0.20 42.11 16.98
CA SER A 85 -0.96 42.94 17.23
C SER A 85 -0.46 44.33 17.65
N THR A 86 -0.49 45.28 16.71
CA THR A 86 -0.28 46.68 17.00
C THR A 86 -1.50 47.17 17.75
N ARG A 87 -1.55 46.87 19.06
CA ARG A 87 -2.48 47.50 19.98
C ARG A 87 -2.06 48.95 20.17
N LYS A 88 -2.38 49.79 19.19
CA LYS A 88 -2.48 51.23 19.42
C LYS A 88 -3.68 51.45 20.34
N HIS A 89 -3.42 51.59 21.64
CA HIS A 89 -4.30 52.38 22.50
C HIS A 89 -3.59 53.69 22.80
N THR A 90 -3.95 54.69 21.99
CA THR A 90 -3.82 56.10 22.29
C THR A 90 -4.60 56.42 23.56
N GLY A 91 -3.90 56.99 24.54
CA GLY A 91 -4.35 58.04 25.47
C GLY A 91 -5.62 57.83 26.29
N SER A 92 -5.47 57.82 27.62
CA SER A 92 -6.24 58.73 28.48
C SER A 92 -5.50 58.98 29.79
N LYS A 93 -5.31 60.27 30.07
CA LYS A 93 -4.76 60.89 31.30
C LYS A 93 -5.72 60.74 32.49
N SER A 94 -5.16 60.99 33.69
CA SER A 94 -5.81 61.39 34.95
C SER A 94 -6.76 60.35 35.56
N ASN A 95 -6.80 60.12 36.87
CA ASN A 95 -6.56 60.99 38.02
C ASN A 95 -6.14 60.14 39.23
#